data_AF-V4YG87-F1
#
_entry.id   AF-V4YG87-F1
#
_cell.length_a   1.000
_cell.length_b   1.000
_cell.length_c   1.000
_cell.angle_alpha   90.00
_cell.angle_beta   90.00
_cell.angle_gamma   90.00
#
_symmetry.space_group_name_H-M   'P 1'
#
loop_
_entity.id
_entity.type
_entity.pdbx_description
1 polymer ?
#
loop_
_entity_poly.entity_id
_entity_poly.type
_entity_poly.pdbx_seq_one_letter_code
_entity_poly.pdbx_strand_id
1 'polypeptide(L)'
;DADRVIEIVRSCLQDIGVDPETGQFDADVVETGQSKSQRDRIKSIKELIPAVAEEYDEEPGAPVETVIERADEVGISTDKAEAEIDKLRTRGEVYEPKGGYIRTT
;
A
#
# COMPACT_ATOMS: atom_id res chain seq x y z
N ASP A 1 20.00 14.60 -11.19
CA ASP A 1 18.89 13.77 -11.70
C ASP A 1 18.10 13.11 -10.57
N ALA A 2 17.44 13.90 -9.72
CA ALA A 2 16.53 13.41 -8.69
C ALA A 2 15.07 13.89 -8.95
N ASP A 3 14.87 14.80 -9.89
CA ASP A 3 13.57 15.44 -10.15
C ASP A 3 12.66 14.66 -11.12
N ARG A 4 13.10 13.51 -11.66
CA ARG A 4 12.36 12.78 -12.70
C ARG A 4 11.61 11.54 -12.22
N VAL A 5 11.72 11.21 -10.94
CA VAL A 5 11.13 9.99 -10.36
C VAL A 5 9.76 10.24 -9.73
N ILE A 6 9.44 11.49 -9.39
CA ILE A 6 8.16 11.88 -8.78
C ILE A 6 6.97 11.74 -9.77
N GLU A 7 7.22 11.74 -11.08
CA GLU A 7 6.15 11.63 -12.08
C GLU A 7 5.58 10.20 -12.22
N ILE A 8 6.37 9.15 -11.91
CA ILE A 8 5.94 7.75 -12.06
C ILE A 8 5.11 7.28 -10.86
N VAL A 9 5.44 7.72 -9.64
CA VAL A 9 4.66 7.41 -8.43
C VAL A 9 3.26 8.01 -8.53
N ARG A 10 3.14 9.18 -9.16
CA ARG A 10 1.84 9.80 -9.42
C ARG A 10 1.02 9.01 -10.45
N SER A 11 1.64 8.30 -11.40
CA SER A 11 0.90 7.52 -12.39
C SER A 11 0.34 6.20 -11.83
N CYS A 12 1.09 5.48 -10.97
CA CYS A 12 0.60 4.21 -10.42
C CYS A 12 -0.48 4.40 -9.34
N LEU A 13 -0.48 5.54 -8.65
CA LEU A 13 -1.49 5.87 -7.63
C LEU A 13 -2.69 6.66 -8.19
N GLN A 14 -2.58 7.21 -9.41
CA GLN A 14 -3.65 7.98 -10.08
C GLN A 14 -4.54 7.11 -10.98
N ASP A 15 -4.20 5.84 -11.20
CA ASP A 15 -5.05 4.83 -11.85
C ASP A 15 -5.81 3.94 -10.84
N ILE A 16 -6.07 4.42 -9.63
CA ILE A 16 -7.14 3.85 -8.80
C ILE A 16 -8.45 4.44 -9.33
N GLY A 17 -9.05 3.68 -10.26
CA GLY A 17 -10.26 4.00 -11.01
C GLY A 17 -11.22 4.93 -10.28
N VAL A 18 -11.28 6.16 -10.78
CA VAL A 18 -12.30 7.15 -10.44
C VAL A 18 -13.66 6.52 -10.74
N ASP A 19 -14.48 6.33 -9.72
CA ASP A 19 -15.93 6.41 -9.90
C ASP A 19 -16.51 7.37 -8.87
N PRO A 20 -16.89 8.60 -9.28
CA PRO A 20 -17.44 9.57 -8.34
C PRO A 20 -18.89 9.24 -7.96
N GLU A 21 -19.61 8.32 -8.64
CA GLU A 21 -21.07 8.19 -8.48
C GLU A 21 -21.74 6.80 -8.75
N THR A 22 -21.06 5.75 -9.25
CA THR A 22 -21.74 4.56 -9.82
C THR A 22 -21.32 3.23 -9.14
N GLY A 23 -22.18 2.23 -8.92
CA GLY A 23 -22.97 1.57 -9.94
C GLY A 23 -22.38 0.23 -10.42
N GLN A 24 -21.26 -0.27 -9.89
CA GLN A 24 -20.78 -1.63 -10.20
C GLN A 24 -20.55 -2.47 -8.95
N PHE A 25 -21.41 -3.48 -8.82
CA PHE A 25 -21.24 -4.65 -7.96
C PHE A 25 -20.15 -5.53 -8.57
N ASP A 26 -19.05 -5.74 -7.86
CA ASP A 26 -18.41 -7.05 -7.87
C ASP A 26 -19.08 -7.89 -6.78
N ALA A 27 -19.48 -9.12 -7.13
CA ALA A 27 -20.25 -10.04 -6.31
C ALA A 27 -19.51 -10.59 -5.07
N ASP A 28 -18.48 -9.90 -4.57
CA ASP A 28 -17.64 -10.32 -3.44
C ASP A 28 -18.01 -9.60 -2.13
N VAL A 29 -19.29 -9.28 -1.94
CA VAL A 29 -19.77 -8.69 -0.68
C VAL A 29 -19.99 -9.77 0.41
N VAL A 30 -19.84 -11.07 0.11
CA VAL A 30 -20.26 -12.14 1.02
C VAL A 30 -19.14 -12.86 1.79
N GLU A 31 -17.85 -12.76 1.42
CA GLU A 31 -16.87 -13.74 1.94
C GLU A 31 -15.92 -13.29 3.09
N THR A 32 -15.58 -12.00 3.25
CA THR A 32 -14.43 -11.61 4.12
C THR A 32 -14.73 -10.70 5.32
N GLY A 33 -15.95 -10.18 5.47
CA GLY A 33 -16.31 -9.31 6.60
C GLY A 33 -15.64 -7.92 6.63
N GLN A 34 -14.96 -7.50 5.56
CA GLN A 34 -14.28 -6.19 5.46
C GLN A 34 -15.01 -5.24 4.50
N SER A 35 -15.15 -3.98 4.92
CA SER A 35 -15.74 -2.89 4.11
C SER A 35 -14.91 -2.58 2.86
N LYS A 36 -15.54 -2.02 1.81
CA LYS A 36 -14.87 -1.64 0.55
C LYS A 36 -13.64 -0.75 0.80
N SER A 37 -13.80 0.31 1.60
CA SER A 37 -12.71 1.22 1.97
C SER A 37 -11.56 0.55 2.73
N GLN A 38 -11.84 -0.52 3.47
CA GLN A 38 -10.79 -1.33 4.11
C GLN A 38 -10.05 -2.19 3.09
N ARG A 39 -10.76 -2.82 2.15
CA ARG A 39 -10.13 -3.60 1.09
C ARG A 39 -9.25 -2.73 0.20
N ASP A 40 -9.76 -1.56 -0.19
CA ASP A 40 -9.03 -0.61 -1.03
C ASP A 40 -7.74 -0.16 -0.33
N ARG A 41 -7.81 0.19 0.96
CA ARG A 41 -6.63 0.53 1.76
C ARG A 41 -5.61 -0.60 1.83
N ILE A 42 -6.06 -1.83 2.08
CA ILE A 42 -5.16 -3.00 2.14
C ILE A 42 -4.48 -3.21 0.79
N LYS A 43 -5.23 -3.08 -0.31
CA LYS A 43 -4.70 -3.19 -1.67
C LYS A 43 -3.65 -2.12 -1.94
N SER A 44 -3.96 -0.85 -1.65
CA SER A 44 -3.02 0.26 -1.82
C SER A 44 -1.73 0.05 -1.05
N ILE A 45 -1.78 -0.38 0.22
CA ILE A 45 -0.58 -0.65 1.02
C ILE A 45 0.25 -1.79 0.41
N LYS A 46 -0.39 -2.86 -0.06
CA LYS A 46 0.31 -3.98 -0.71
C LYS A 46 1.00 -3.57 -2.02
N GLU A 47 0.42 -2.64 -2.77
CA GLU A 47 1.03 -2.12 -4.01
C GLU A 47 2.15 -1.12 -3.71
N LEU A 48 2.05 -0.39 -2.61
CA LEU A 48 2.99 0.64 -2.21
C LEU A 48 4.29 0.07 -1.61
N ILE A 49 4.23 -1.06 -0.90
CA ILE A 49 5.42 -1.74 -0.37
C ILE A 49 6.45 -2.11 -1.46
N PRO A 50 6.12 -2.84 -2.53
CA PRO A 50 7.09 -3.15 -3.57
C PRO A 50 7.55 -1.89 -4.33
N ALA A 51 6.66 -0.93 -4.58
CA ALA A 51 7.03 0.33 -5.23
C ALA A 51 8.09 1.09 -4.42
N VAL A 52 7.91 1.18 -3.10
CA VAL A 52 8.93 1.76 -2.21
C VAL A 52 10.17 0.86 -2.20
N ALA A 53 10.04 -0.47 -2.13
CA ALA A 53 11.22 -1.35 -2.13
C ALA A 53 12.07 -1.21 -3.40
N GLU A 54 11.48 -0.96 -4.56
CA GLU A 54 12.19 -0.67 -5.83
C GLU A 54 12.95 0.67 -5.76
N GLU A 55 12.45 1.67 -5.03
CA GLU A 55 13.21 2.91 -4.78
C GLU A 55 14.44 2.67 -3.89
N TYR A 56 14.41 1.59 -3.09
CA TYR A 56 15.48 1.20 -2.18
C TYR A 56 16.08 -0.17 -2.59
N ASP A 57 16.39 -0.36 -3.88
CA ASP A 57 16.96 -1.61 -4.43
C ASP A 57 18.25 -2.10 -3.73
N GLU A 58 18.99 -1.20 -3.09
CA GLU A 58 20.21 -1.51 -2.31
C GLU A 58 19.90 -2.02 -0.89
N GLU A 59 18.66 -1.88 -0.43
CA GLU A 59 18.20 -2.27 0.89
C GLU A 59 17.40 -3.58 0.86
N PRO A 60 17.26 -4.29 2.00
CA PRO A 60 16.60 -5.59 2.02
C PRO A 60 15.08 -5.55 1.73
N GLY A 61 14.45 -4.37 1.72
CA GLY A 61 13.03 -4.14 1.46
C GLY A 61 12.64 -2.67 1.57
N ALA A 62 11.34 -2.39 1.68
CA ALA A 62 10.82 -1.04 1.85
C ALA A 62 10.91 -0.58 3.32
N PRO A 63 11.47 0.61 3.62
CA PRO A 63 11.43 1.17 4.97
C PRO A 63 9.98 1.38 5.41
N VAL A 64 9.63 0.91 6.60
CA VAL A 64 8.26 1.00 7.14
C VAL A 64 7.82 2.46 7.25
N GLU A 65 8.70 3.34 7.72
CA GLU A 65 8.42 4.78 7.84
C GLU A 65 8.07 5.39 6.48
N THR A 66 8.85 5.10 5.44
CA THR A 66 8.60 5.61 4.08
C THR A 66 7.29 5.08 3.50
N VAL A 67 6.96 3.80 3.73
CA VAL A 67 5.67 3.23 3.31
C VAL A 67 4.51 3.96 3.99
N ILE A 68 4.64 4.29 5.26
CA ILE A 68 3.62 5.02 6.03
C ILE A 68 3.49 6.47 5.54
N GLU A 69 4.60 7.16 5.30
CA GLU A 69 4.60 8.53 4.75
C GLU A 69 3.86 8.57 3.40
N ARG A 70 4.21 7.65 2.50
CA ARG A 70 3.59 7.53 1.17
C ARG A 70 2.12 7.11 1.26
N ALA A 71 1.74 6.33 2.28
CA ALA A 71 0.35 6.00 2.54
C ALA A 71 -0.46 7.25 2.98
N ASP A 72 0.13 8.13 3.78
CA ASP A 72 -0.50 9.39 4.19
C ASP A 72 -0.73 10.32 2.98
N GLU A 73 0.24 10.40 2.06
CA GLU A 73 0.15 11.16 0.81
C GLU A 73 -1.04 10.74 -0.08
N VAL A 74 -1.48 9.48 0.02
CA VAL A 74 -2.64 8.94 -0.72
C VAL A 74 -3.93 8.95 0.10
N GLY A 75 -3.93 9.58 1.27
CA GLY A 75 -5.09 9.75 2.14
C GLY A 75 -5.32 8.61 3.15
N ILE A 76 -4.31 7.77 3.38
CA ILE A 76 -4.35 6.73 4.41
C ILE A 76 -3.57 7.23 5.63
N SER A 77 -4.31 7.60 6.68
CA SER A 77 -3.69 8.06 7.94
C SER A 77 -2.65 7.09 8.48
N THR A 78 -1.57 7.62 9.04
CA THR A 78 -0.46 6.89 9.67
C THR A 78 -0.92 5.70 10.52
N ASP A 79 -1.83 5.92 11.48
CA ASP A 79 -2.33 4.87 12.38
C ASP A 79 -3.01 3.71 11.62
N LYS A 80 -3.70 4.02 10.52
CA LYS A 80 -4.38 3.03 9.69
C LYS A 80 -3.38 2.27 8.84
N ALA A 81 -2.36 2.95 8.31
CA ALA A 81 -1.30 2.31 7.54
C ALA A 81 -0.54 1.31 8.42
N GLU A 82 -0.10 1.72 9.60
CA GLU A 82 0.57 0.86 10.58
C GLU A 82 -0.29 -0.35 10.96
N ALA A 83 -1.56 -0.12 11.28
CA ALA A 83 -2.47 -1.20 11.65
C ALA A 83 -2.71 -2.21 10.53
N GLU A 84 -2.74 -1.78 9.26
CA GLU A 84 -2.88 -2.71 8.14
C GLU A 84 -1.55 -3.44 7.84
N ILE A 85 -0.40 -2.77 7.94
CA ILE A 85 0.93 -3.41 7.80
C ILE A 85 1.09 -4.53 8.84
N ASP A 86 0.74 -4.28 10.11
CA ASP A 86 0.85 -5.31 11.16
C ASP A 86 -0.09 -6.50 10.90
N LYS A 87 -1.30 -6.25 10.38
CA LYS A 87 -2.21 -7.33 9.93
C LYS A 87 -1.65 -8.12 8.76
N LEU A 88 -1.00 -7.46 7.79
CA LEU A 88 -0.33 -8.14 6.68
C LEU A 88 0.80 -9.01 7.20
N ARG A 89 1.57 -8.54 8.19
CA ARG A 89 2.66 -9.30 8.83
C ARG A 89 2.13 -10.52 9.58
N THR A 90 1.06 -10.33 10.35
CA THR A 90 0.39 -11.42 11.09
C THR A 90 -0.17 -12.50 10.15
N ARG A 91 -0.64 -12.11 8.96
CA ARG A 91 -1.13 -13.02 7.92
C ARG A 91 -0.01 -13.69 7.11
N GLY A 92 1.24 -13.25 7.26
CA GLY A 92 2.37 -13.73 6.46
C GLY A 92 2.38 -13.21 5.02
N GLU A 93 1.61 -12.17 4.72
CA GLU A 93 1.58 -11.55 3.38
C GLU A 93 2.75 -10.60 3.16
N VAL A 94 3.31 -10.06 4.25
CA VAL A 94 4.56 -9.31 4.28
C VAL A 94 5.46 -9.86 5.37
N TYR A 95 6.76 -9.78 5.15
CA TYR A 95 7.78 -10.18 6.12
C TYR A 95 8.79 -9.07 6.32
N GLU A 96 9.50 -9.13 7.45
CA GLU A 96 10.47 -8.14 7.87
C GLU A 96 11.90 -8.73 7.72
N PRO A 97 12.59 -8.50 6.60
CA PRO A 97 13.94 -9.03 6.41
C PRO A 97 14.99 -8.41 7.34
N LYS A 98 14.77 -7.15 7.75
CA LYS A 98 15.63 -6.38 8.67
C LYS A 98 14.75 -5.44 9.48
N GLY A 99 15.14 -5.17 10.73
CA GLY A 99 14.43 -4.26 11.62
C GLY A 99 14.08 -2.94 10.92
N GLY A 100 12.78 -2.66 10.78
CA GLY A 100 12.28 -1.44 10.13
C GLY A 100 12.08 -1.53 8.60
N TYR A 101 12.29 -2.69 7.97
CA TYR A 101 12.11 -2.91 6.53
C TYR A 101 11.13 -4.05 6.28
N ILE A 102 10.19 -3.86 5.36
CA ILE A 102 9.17 -4.85 5.01
C ILE A 102 9.22 -5.21 3.52
N ARG A 103 8.86 -6.44 3.21
CA ARG A 103 8.75 -6.94 1.83
C ARG A 103 7.52 -7.82 1.68
N THR A 104 6.87 -7.76 0.54
CA THR A 104 5.79 -8.69 0.19
C THR A 104 6.36 -10.09 -0.04
N THR A 105 5.63 -11.12 0.39
CA THR A 105 6.05 -12.52 0.18
C THR A 105 5.85 -13.01 -1.24
#